data_AF-A0A3A6N3N4-F1
#
_entry.id   AF-A0A3A6N3N4-F1
#
_cell.length_a   1.000
_cell.length_b   1.000
_cell.length_c   1.000
_cell.angle_alpha   90.00
_cell.angle_beta   90.00
_cell.angle_gamma   90.00
#
_symmetry.space_group_name_H-M   'P 1'
#
loop_
_entity.id
_entity.type
_entity.pdbx_description
1 polymer ?
#
loop_
_entity_poly.entity_id
_entity_poly.type
_entity_poly.pdbx_seq_one_letter_code
_entity_poly.pdbx_strand_id
1 'polypeptide(L)'
;MNVWRNEQGSVGTVLLLILIPLVLIGIVLTTEHPRLVHGSDIDLQQAVVDATRAAAMCVNEASQAHGTPRINPDRAHEVFRRILASNLQLHEITLEPLTHSGVREAPSYVLVVYNGDDLFTPGAKAYYLSDSFSQELLPFDGLPKTFSVNSDGITYESDGRAVTFNEPGCIAFVKSPLKPAISNRTPDANRWAAATIKTNF
;
A
#
# COMPACT_ATOMS: atom_id res chain seq x y z
N MET A 1 38.20 52.84 40.67
CA MET A 1 38.24 51.86 39.57
C MET A 1 37.14 50.85 39.86
N ASN A 2 35.90 51.15 39.47
CA ASN A 2 34.72 50.37 39.85
C ASN A 2 34.35 49.45 38.69
N VAL A 3 34.68 48.16 38.84
CA VAL A 3 34.20 47.10 37.97
C VAL A 3 32.74 46.85 38.33
N TRP A 4 31.83 47.37 37.52
CA TRP A 4 30.41 47.02 37.59
C TRP A 4 30.28 45.54 37.19
N ARG A 5 30.19 44.66 38.18
CA ARG A 5 29.97 43.22 38.00
C ARG A 5 28.49 43.03 37.67
N ASN A 6 28.17 42.98 36.38
CA ASN A 6 26.83 42.71 35.88
C ASN A 6 26.53 41.20 35.94
N GLU A 7 26.24 40.68 37.15
CA GLU A 7 25.92 39.26 37.37
C GLU A 7 24.55 38.86 36.81
N GLN A 8 23.63 39.82 36.70
CA GLN A 8 22.26 39.56 36.22
C GLN A 8 22.23 39.26 34.71
N GLY A 9 23.08 39.90 33.91
CA GLY A 9 23.24 39.56 32.49
C GLY A 9 23.89 38.19 32.24
N SER A 10 24.77 37.75 33.15
CA SER A 10 25.46 36.45 33.02
C SER A 10 24.50 35.28 33.19
N VAL A 11 23.57 35.36 34.15
CA VAL A 11 22.59 34.28 34.39
C VAL A 11 21.61 34.15 33.21
N GLY A 12 21.13 35.27 32.67
CA GLY A 12 20.26 35.26 31.49
C GLY A 12 20.93 34.64 30.26
N THR A 13 22.21 34.96 30.03
CA THR A 13 22.97 34.39 28.91
C THR A 13 23.21 32.89 29.06
N VAL A 14 23.53 32.42 30.28
CA VAL A 14 23.71 30.98 30.57
C VAL A 14 22.40 30.21 30.44
N LEU A 15 21.28 30.78 30.94
CA LEU A 15 19.96 30.17 30.79
C LEU A 15 19.56 30.07 29.32
N LEU A 16 19.79 31.12 28.52
CA LEU A 16 19.53 31.13 27.08
C LEU A 16 20.37 30.07 26.35
N LEU A 17 21.66 29.93 26.70
CA LEU A 17 22.56 28.92 26.14
C LEU A 17 22.14 27.49 26.44
N ILE A 18 21.43 27.25 27.55
CA ILE A 18 20.84 25.94 27.88
C ILE A 18 19.47 25.77 27.22
N LEU A 19 18.68 26.84 27.15
CA LEU A 19 17.32 26.80 26.62
C LEU A 19 17.31 26.55 25.10
N ILE A 20 18.22 27.18 24.34
CA ILE A 20 18.32 27.00 22.89
C ILE A 20 18.49 25.53 22.49
N PRO A 21 19.49 24.78 22.99
CA PRO A 21 19.64 23.37 22.64
C PRO A 21 18.45 22.53 23.11
N LEU A 22 17.82 22.87 24.24
CA LEU A 22 16.66 22.14 24.75
C LEU A 22 15.41 22.34 23.86
N VAL A 23 15.21 23.57 23.35
CA VAL A 23 14.15 23.88 22.38
C VAL A 23 14.43 23.21 21.03
N LEU A 24 15.69 23.21 20.57
CA LEU A 24 16.07 22.52 19.32
C LEU A 24 15.84 21.00 19.42
N ILE A 25 16.22 20.37 20.53
CA ILE A 25 15.92 18.96 20.80
C ILE A 25 14.41 18.72 20.81
N GLY A 26 13.65 19.60 21.46
CA GLY A 26 12.18 19.53 21.47
C GLY A 26 11.58 19.57 20.05
N ILE A 27 12.03 20.50 19.21
CA ILE A 27 11.57 20.61 17.83
C ILE A 27 11.91 19.33 17.04
N VAL A 28 13.17 18.87 17.09
CA VAL A 28 13.60 17.65 16.38
C VAL A 28 12.80 16.42 16.80
N LEU A 29 12.57 16.22 18.11
CA LEU A 29 11.79 15.10 18.62
C LEU A 29 10.33 15.15 18.16
N THR A 30 9.73 16.34 18.06
CA THR A 30 8.34 16.50 17.61
C THR A 30 8.15 16.34 16.10
N THR A 31 9.16 16.67 15.27
CA THR A 31 9.03 16.65 13.80
C THR A 31 9.46 15.34 13.16
N GLU A 32 10.42 14.61 13.74
CA GLU A 32 10.92 13.35 13.17
C GLU A 32 9.98 12.17 13.43
N HIS A 33 9.26 12.18 14.56
CA HIS A 33 8.40 11.05 14.94
C HIS A 33 7.21 10.80 13.98
N PRO A 34 6.45 11.83 13.54
CA PRO A 34 5.38 11.62 12.57
C PRO A 34 5.91 11.23 11.19
N ARG A 35 7.04 11.80 10.76
CA ARG A 35 7.59 11.60 9.40
C ARG A 35 7.99 10.16 9.12
N LEU A 36 8.59 9.47 10.09
CA LEU A 36 9.05 8.09 9.89
C LEU A 36 7.87 7.10 9.83
N VAL A 37 6.84 7.30 10.66
CA VAL A 37 5.64 6.42 10.65
C VAL A 37 4.75 6.72 9.44
N HIS A 38 4.57 7.99 9.08
CA HIS A 38 3.78 8.36 7.90
C HIS A 38 4.51 8.00 6.60
N GLY A 39 5.84 8.02 6.57
CA GLY A 39 6.64 7.64 5.41
C GLY A 39 6.36 6.20 4.97
N SER A 40 6.54 5.22 5.86
CA SER A 40 6.34 3.80 5.52
C SER A 40 4.88 3.48 5.14
N ASP A 41 3.93 4.22 5.70
CA ASP A 41 2.53 4.06 5.37
C ASP A 41 2.15 4.65 4.00
N ILE A 42 2.74 5.81 3.65
CA ILE A 42 2.62 6.42 2.31
C ILE A 42 3.28 5.52 1.27
N ASP A 43 4.46 4.98 1.56
CA ASP A 43 5.18 4.06 0.68
C ASP A 43 4.34 2.80 0.42
N LEU A 44 3.68 2.25 1.44
CA LEU A 44 2.76 1.13 1.28
C LEU A 44 1.56 1.49 0.39
N GLN A 45 0.91 2.63 0.65
CA GLN A 45 -0.22 3.06 -0.20
C GLN A 45 0.20 3.19 -1.66
N GLN A 46 1.35 3.82 -1.93
CA GLN A 46 1.86 4.01 -3.28
C GLN A 46 2.23 2.66 -3.93
N ALA A 47 2.88 1.77 -3.18
CA ALA A 47 3.23 0.44 -3.65
C ALA A 47 2.01 -0.38 -4.08
N VAL A 48 0.94 -0.35 -3.28
CA VAL A 48 -0.32 -1.04 -3.59
C VAL A 48 -0.99 -0.42 -4.81
N VAL A 49 -1.01 0.91 -4.93
CA VAL A 49 -1.59 1.60 -6.09
C VAL A 49 -0.86 1.22 -7.38
N ASP A 50 0.47 1.27 -7.38
CA ASP A 50 1.27 0.98 -8.57
C ASP A 50 1.21 -0.50 -8.95
N ALA A 51 1.22 -1.40 -7.96
CA ALA A 51 1.06 -2.84 -8.20
C ALA A 51 -0.31 -3.17 -8.80
N THR A 52 -1.40 -2.61 -8.25
CA THR A 52 -2.76 -2.85 -8.77
C THR A 52 -2.94 -2.26 -10.16
N ARG A 53 -2.36 -1.08 -10.44
CA ARG A 53 -2.39 -0.48 -11.78
C ARG A 53 -1.64 -1.36 -12.79
N ALA A 54 -0.44 -1.83 -12.44
CA ALA A 54 0.34 -2.71 -13.29
C ALA A 54 -0.38 -4.04 -13.56
N ALA A 55 -1.05 -4.59 -12.54
CA ALA A 55 -1.89 -5.77 -12.67
C ALA A 55 -3.04 -5.55 -13.66
N ALA A 56 -3.76 -4.42 -13.55
CA ALA A 56 -4.84 -4.09 -14.46
C ALA A 56 -4.37 -3.90 -15.92
N MET A 57 -3.12 -3.48 -16.14
CA MET A 57 -2.53 -3.35 -17.48
C MET A 57 -2.14 -4.69 -18.12
N CYS A 58 -2.28 -5.82 -17.42
CA CYS A 58 -1.96 -7.14 -17.95
C CYS A 58 -3.09 -7.69 -18.84
N VAL A 59 -3.37 -6.99 -19.93
CA VAL A 59 -4.42 -7.34 -20.88
C VAL A 59 -4.02 -8.57 -21.70
N ASN A 60 -5.00 -9.44 -21.98
CA ASN A 60 -4.84 -10.57 -22.88
C ASN A 60 -4.78 -10.09 -24.34
N GLU A 61 -3.73 -10.48 -25.06
CA GLU A 61 -3.46 -10.02 -26.42
C GLU A 61 -4.59 -10.35 -27.41
N ALA A 62 -5.21 -11.53 -27.30
CA ALA A 62 -6.34 -11.90 -28.15
C ALA A 62 -7.55 -11.00 -27.87
N SER A 63 -7.88 -10.78 -26.59
CA SER A 63 -8.99 -9.90 -26.20
C SER A 63 -8.79 -8.46 -26.71
N GLN A 64 -7.54 -7.98 -26.69
CA GLN A 64 -7.18 -6.66 -27.21
C GLN A 64 -7.34 -6.59 -28.73
N ALA A 65 -6.93 -7.63 -29.46
CA ALA A 65 -7.09 -7.71 -30.91
C ALA A 65 -8.56 -7.75 -31.35
N HIS A 66 -9.44 -8.28 -30.51
CA HIS A 66 -10.90 -8.32 -30.73
C HIS A 66 -11.64 -7.05 -30.29
N GLY A 67 -10.93 -6.01 -29.80
CA GLY A 67 -11.53 -4.74 -29.36
C GLY A 67 -12.28 -4.84 -28.03
N THR A 68 -12.14 -5.95 -27.30
CA THR A 68 -12.79 -6.20 -26.01
C THR A 68 -11.73 -6.59 -24.98
N PRO A 69 -10.84 -5.66 -24.55
CA PRO A 69 -9.71 -6.02 -23.71
C PRO A 69 -10.20 -6.61 -22.39
N ARG A 70 -9.55 -7.72 -21.99
CA ARG A 70 -9.76 -8.46 -20.75
C ARG A 70 -8.41 -8.66 -20.08
N ILE A 71 -8.39 -8.65 -18.76
CA ILE A 71 -7.18 -8.79 -17.97
C ILE A 71 -6.87 -10.29 -17.84
N ASN A 72 -5.64 -10.70 -18.15
CA ASN A 72 -5.17 -12.06 -17.84
C ASN A 72 -4.90 -12.16 -16.33
N PRO A 73 -5.68 -12.94 -15.57
CA PRO A 73 -5.57 -12.94 -14.10
C PRO A 73 -4.22 -13.46 -13.59
N ASP A 74 -3.66 -14.50 -14.21
CA ASP A 74 -2.41 -15.11 -13.76
C ASP A 74 -1.23 -14.17 -14.02
N ARG A 75 -1.18 -13.57 -15.21
CA ARG A 75 -0.17 -12.55 -15.52
C ARG A 75 -0.34 -11.32 -14.63
N ALA A 76 -1.57 -10.90 -14.34
CA ALA A 76 -1.85 -9.79 -13.44
C ALA A 76 -1.32 -10.06 -12.02
N HIS A 77 -1.50 -11.28 -11.51
CA HIS A 77 -1.00 -11.70 -10.21
C HIS A 77 0.54 -11.72 -10.13
N GLU A 78 1.20 -12.29 -11.14
CA GLU A 78 2.67 -12.29 -11.23
C GLU A 78 3.24 -10.87 -11.24
N VAL A 79 2.67 -9.99 -12.08
CA VAL A 79 3.10 -8.60 -12.18
C VAL A 79 2.80 -7.84 -10.90
N PHE A 80 1.63 -8.04 -10.29
CA PHE A 80 1.29 -7.46 -9.00
C PHE A 80 2.35 -7.77 -7.94
N ARG A 81 2.67 -9.06 -7.77
CA ARG A 81 3.66 -9.51 -6.78
C ARG A 81 5.02 -8.89 -7.02
N ARG A 82 5.48 -8.87 -8.28
CA ARG A 82 6.78 -8.31 -8.64
C ARG A 82 6.87 -6.81 -8.36
N ILE A 83 5.84 -6.04 -8.73
CA ILE A 83 5.82 -4.59 -8.48
C ILE A 83 5.70 -4.29 -6.99
N LEU A 84 4.87 -5.03 -6.26
CA LEU A 84 4.75 -4.91 -4.81
C LEU A 84 6.10 -5.20 -4.12
N ALA A 85 6.78 -6.29 -4.53
CA ALA A 85 8.08 -6.66 -4.00
C ALA A 85 9.14 -5.59 -4.28
N SER A 86 9.20 -5.07 -5.51
CA SER A 86 10.15 -4.02 -5.89
C SER A 86 9.93 -2.74 -5.08
N ASN A 87 8.67 -2.32 -4.90
CA ASN A 87 8.34 -1.06 -4.24
C ASN A 87 8.57 -1.12 -2.72
N LEU A 88 8.30 -2.28 -2.10
CA LEU A 88 8.48 -2.49 -0.67
C LEU A 88 9.85 -3.08 -0.30
N GLN A 89 10.75 -3.26 -1.28
CA GLN A 89 12.06 -3.89 -1.11
C GLN A 89 11.96 -5.27 -0.45
N LEU A 90 11.09 -6.12 -1.01
CA LEU A 90 10.90 -7.51 -0.60
C LEU A 90 11.59 -8.44 -1.59
N HIS A 91 11.82 -9.67 -1.15
CA HIS A 91 12.26 -10.73 -2.03
C HIS A 91 11.17 -11.09 -3.05
N GLU A 92 11.50 -11.16 -4.34
CA GLU A 92 10.53 -11.30 -5.43
C GLU A 92 9.65 -12.56 -5.32
N ILE A 93 10.23 -13.66 -4.82
CA ILE A 93 9.54 -14.95 -4.68
C ILE A 93 8.84 -15.09 -3.32
N THR A 94 9.56 -14.95 -2.22
CA THR A 94 9.00 -15.20 -0.87
C THR A 94 8.21 -14.02 -0.30
N LEU A 95 8.39 -12.81 -0.86
CA LEU A 95 7.89 -11.55 -0.31
C LEU A 95 8.39 -11.25 1.10
N GLU A 96 9.44 -11.93 1.54
CA GLU A 96 10.13 -11.60 2.78
C GLU A 96 10.86 -10.26 2.66
N PRO A 97 10.85 -9.43 3.70
CA PRO A 97 11.49 -8.12 3.66
C PRO A 97 13.01 -8.23 3.58
N LEU A 98 13.61 -7.43 2.70
CA LEU A 98 15.06 -7.27 2.63
C LEU A 98 15.55 -6.34 3.74
N THR A 99 16.87 -6.27 3.94
CA THR A 99 17.51 -5.51 5.03
C THR A 99 17.09 -4.03 5.12
N HIS A 100 16.70 -3.42 3.99
CA HIS A 100 16.31 -2.01 3.90
C HIS A 100 14.79 -1.78 3.77
N SER A 101 13.98 -2.83 3.82
CA SER A 101 12.52 -2.71 3.74
C SER A 101 11.94 -1.92 4.92
N GLY A 102 10.94 -1.10 4.63
CA GLY A 102 10.08 -0.45 5.64
C GLY A 102 9.09 -1.41 6.29
N VAL A 103 9.03 -2.65 5.82
CA VAL A 103 8.14 -3.70 6.30
C VAL A 103 8.90 -4.68 7.20
N ARG A 104 8.26 -5.17 8.25
CA ARG A 104 8.87 -6.08 9.23
C ARG A 104 8.78 -7.56 8.84
N GLU A 105 7.66 -7.97 8.25
CA GLU A 105 7.35 -9.37 7.91
C GLU A 105 6.66 -9.42 6.54
N ALA A 106 6.57 -10.61 5.94
CA ALA A 106 5.93 -10.75 4.63
C ALA A 106 4.48 -10.18 4.65
N PRO A 107 4.10 -9.30 3.71
CA PRO A 107 2.77 -8.74 3.67
C PRO A 107 1.75 -9.80 3.24
N SER A 108 0.56 -9.73 3.82
CA SER A 108 -0.60 -10.47 3.36
C SER A 108 -1.38 -9.64 2.34
N TYR A 109 -1.98 -10.28 1.34
CA TYR A 109 -2.81 -9.57 0.37
C TYR A 109 -3.93 -10.43 -0.19
N VAL A 110 -4.93 -9.72 -0.72
CA VAL A 110 -5.98 -10.24 -1.59
C VAL A 110 -5.93 -9.43 -2.88
N LEU A 111 -5.80 -10.10 -4.02
CA LEU A 111 -5.94 -9.50 -5.34
C LEU A 111 -7.13 -10.15 -6.04
N VAL A 112 -8.11 -9.36 -6.44
CA VAL A 112 -9.24 -9.80 -7.25
C VAL A 112 -9.12 -9.18 -8.64
N VAL A 113 -9.17 -10.04 -9.65
CA VAL A 113 -9.27 -9.66 -11.07
C VAL A 113 -10.69 -9.96 -11.52
N TYR A 114 -11.38 -8.95 -12.05
CA TYR A 114 -12.76 -9.08 -12.50
C TYR A 114 -12.90 -8.56 -13.93
N ASN A 115 -13.29 -9.46 -14.83
CA ASN A 115 -13.47 -9.23 -16.25
C ASN A 115 -14.95 -9.15 -16.66
N GLY A 116 -15.85 -9.76 -15.88
CA GLY A 116 -17.29 -9.79 -16.13
C GLY A 116 -17.76 -10.86 -17.13
N ASP A 117 -16.88 -11.41 -17.96
CA ASP A 117 -17.15 -12.53 -18.86
C ASP A 117 -15.92 -13.45 -19.00
N ASP A 118 -16.15 -14.68 -19.45
CA ASP A 118 -15.12 -15.73 -19.62
C ASP A 118 -14.85 -16.05 -21.11
N LEU A 119 -14.90 -15.03 -21.98
CA LEU A 119 -14.72 -15.25 -23.43
C LEU A 119 -13.27 -15.52 -23.82
N PHE A 120 -12.32 -14.82 -23.19
CA PHE A 120 -10.89 -14.88 -23.51
C PHE A 120 -10.01 -15.30 -22.31
N THR A 121 -10.50 -15.08 -21.11
CA THR A 121 -9.81 -15.25 -19.83
C THR A 121 -10.86 -15.42 -18.74
N PRO A 122 -10.53 -16.06 -17.59
CA PRO A 122 -11.46 -16.21 -16.48
C PRO A 122 -12.22 -14.92 -16.13
N GLY A 123 -13.54 -15.03 -16.00
CA GLY A 123 -14.42 -13.88 -15.77
C GLY A 123 -14.23 -13.20 -14.42
N ALA A 124 -13.82 -13.95 -13.40
CA ALA A 124 -13.37 -13.40 -12.13
C ALA A 124 -12.46 -14.40 -11.42
N LYS A 125 -11.37 -13.92 -10.82
CA LYS A 125 -10.42 -14.75 -10.08
C LYS A 125 -9.80 -13.97 -8.92
N ALA A 126 -9.70 -14.61 -7.76
CA ALA A 126 -9.06 -14.07 -6.57
C ALA A 126 -7.79 -14.83 -6.22
N TYR A 127 -6.82 -14.10 -5.70
CA TYR A 127 -5.55 -14.59 -5.20
C TYR A 127 -5.37 -14.10 -3.76
N TYR A 128 -5.07 -15.03 -2.86
CA TYR A 128 -4.87 -14.77 -1.45
C TYR A 128 -3.46 -15.17 -1.06
N LEU A 129 -2.79 -14.30 -0.32
CA LEU A 129 -1.56 -14.62 0.39
C LEU A 129 -1.73 -14.17 1.84
N SER A 130 -1.76 -15.12 2.75
CA SER A 130 -1.61 -14.89 4.19
C SER A 130 -0.46 -15.75 4.68
N ASP A 131 -0.75 -16.90 5.28
CA ASP A 131 0.24 -17.91 5.68
C ASP A 131 0.60 -18.85 4.53
N SER A 132 -0.34 -19.04 3.60
CA SER A 132 -0.17 -19.83 2.39
C SER A 132 -0.82 -19.15 1.21
N PHE A 133 -0.31 -19.46 0.02
CA PHE A 133 -0.90 -18.98 -1.22
C PHE A 133 -2.12 -19.83 -1.58
N SER A 134 -3.23 -19.18 -1.88
CA SER A 134 -4.42 -19.81 -2.46
C SER A 134 -5.02 -18.96 -3.57
N GLN A 135 -5.80 -19.60 -4.44
CA GLN A 135 -6.51 -18.95 -5.53
C GLN A 135 -7.90 -19.56 -5.68
N GLU A 136 -8.86 -18.74 -6.08
CA GLU A 136 -10.25 -19.13 -6.25
C GLU A 136 -10.82 -18.51 -7.53
N LEU A 137 -11.56 -19.31 -8.31
CA LEU A 137 -12.40 -18.79 -9.38
C LEU A 137 -13.68 -18.25 -8.76
N LEU A 138 -13.97 -16.99 -9.04
CA LEU A 138 -15.11 -16.31 -8.45
C LEU A 138 -16.31 -16.35 -9.40
N PRO A 139 -17.54 -16.31 -8.87
CA PRO A 139 -18.71 -16.12 -9.70
C PRO A 139 -18.64 -14.76 -10.39
N PHE A 140 -19.04 -14.72 -11.66
CA PHE A 140 -19.17 -13.49 -12.45
C PHE A 140 -20.56 -13.41 -13.07
N ASP A 141 -21.06 -12.19 -13.23
CA ASP A 141 -22.43 -11.86 -13.61
C ASP A 141 -22.49 -10.65 -14.55
N GLY A 142 -21.42 -10.43 -15.33
CA GLY A 142 -21.30 -9.28 -16.21
C GLY A 142 -20.78 -8.02 -15.50
N LEU A 143 -20.67 -6.94 -16.27
CA LEU A 143 -20.36 -5.61 -15.74
C LEU A 143 -21.63 -4.74 -15.83
N PRO A 144 -21.86 -3.82 -14.87
CA PRO A 144 -20.97 -3.45 -13.77
C PRO A 144 -21.03 -4.37 -12.54
N LYS A 145 -19.95 -4.43 -11.76
CA LYS A 145 -19.88 -5.16 -10.48
C LYS A 145 -19.41 -4.26 -9.35
N THR A 146 -20.02 -4.37 -8.17
CA THR A 146 -19.59 -3.64 -6.97
C THR A 146 -18.95 -4.58 -5.96
N PHE A 147 -17.80 -4.16 -5.42
CA PHE A 147 -17.08 -4.78 -4.33
C PHE A 147 -17.11 -3.87 -3.12
N SER A 148 -17.04 -4.42 -1.92
CA SER A 148 -16.83 -3.65 -0.70
C SER A 148 -15.48 -3.96 -0.10
N VAL A 149 -14.79 -2.91 0.36
CA VAL A 149 -13.51 -3.03 1.04
C VAL A 149 -13.67 -2.60 2.49
N ASN A 150 -13.29 -3.47 3.42
CA ASN A 150 -13.30 -3.20 4.85
C ASN A 150 -11.90 -3.45 5.47
N SER A 151 -11.80 -3.47 6.80
CA SER A 151 -10.53 -3.72 7.50
C SER A 151 -10.01 -5.15 7.33
N ASP A 152 -10.88 -6.07 6.95
CA ASP A 152 -10.63 -7.51 6.93
C ASP A 152 -10.34 -8.02 5.51
N GLY A 153 -10.68 -7.24 4.49
CA GLY A 153 -10.32 -7.48 3.10
C GLY A 153 -11.35 -6.96 2.10
N ILE A 154 -11.59 -7.77 1.07
CA ILE A 154 -12.51 -7.48 -0.03
C ILE A 154 -13.69 -8.45 0.08
N THR A 155 -14.90 -7.91 0.14
CA THR A 155 -16.15 -8.66 0.26
C THR A 155 -17.14 -8.26 -0.86
N TYR A 156 -18.19 -9.05 -1.02
CA TYR A 156 -19.29 -8.79 -1.95
C TYR A 156 -20.52 -8.16 -1.30
N GLU A 157 -20.48 -8.03 0.02
CA GLU A 157 -21.59 -7.55 0.82
C GLU A 157 -21.52 -6.03 1.01
N SER A 158 -22.57 -5.40 1.51
CA SER A 158 -22.66 -3.94 1.63
C SER A 158 -21.87 -3.35 2.81
N ASP A 159 -21.01 -4.13 3.45
CA ASP A 159 -20.24 -3.67 4.61
C ASP A 159 -18.86 -3.15 4.17
N GLY A 160 -18.65 -1.84 4.32
CA GLY A 160 -17.41 -1.15 3.99
C GLY A 160 -17.52 -0.16 2.83
N ARG A 161 -16.38 0.19 2.23
CA ARG A 161 -16.32 1.15 1.14
C ARG A 161 -16.60 0.48 -0.20
N ALA A 162 -17.67 0.90 -0.85
CA ALA A 162 -18.06 0.38 -2.16
C ALA A 162 -17.11 0.86 -3.28
N VAL A 163 -16.74 -0.06 -4.16
CA VAL A 163 -15.93 0.14 -5.37
C VAL A 163 -16.65 -0.54 -6.53
N THR A 164 -17.09 0.24 -7.51
CA THR A 164 -17.82 -0.27 -8.68
C THR A 164 -16.93 -0.32 -9.90
N PHE A 165 -16.87 -1.48 -10.54
CA PHE A 165 -16.23 -1.73 -11.82
C PHE A 165 -17.26 -1.72 -12.92
N ASN A 166 -17.22 -0.70 -13.77
CA ASN A 166 -18.01 -0.64 -15.02
C ASN A 166 -17.27 -1.29 -16.19
N GLU A 167 -15.98 -1.52 -16.03
CA GLU A 167 -15.05 -2.08 -17.02
C GLU A 167 -14.18 -3.13 -16.31
N PRO A 168 -13.51 -4.02 -17.05
CA PRO A 168 -12.59 -4.97 -16.44
C PRO A 168 -11.55 -4.28 -15.56
N GLY A 169 -11.25 -4.87 -14.41
CA GLY A 169 -10.40 -4.24 -13.41
C GLY A 169 -9.79 -5.19 -12.38
N CYS A 170 -8.89 -4.63 -11.59
CA CYS A 170 -8.26 -5.27 -10.46
C CYS A 170 -8.51 -4.47 -9.19
N ILE A 171 -8.79 -5.15 -8.09
CA ILE A 171 -8.82 -4.57 -6.75
C ILE A 171 -7.90 -5.37 -5.85
N ALA A 172 -7.03 -4.68 -5.12
CA ALA A 172 -6.11 -5.30 -4.19
C ALA A 172 -6.26 -4.70 -2.80
N PHE A 173 -6.15 -5.56 -1.79
CA PHE A 173 -6.05 -5.21 -0.39
C PHE A 173 -4.77 -5.83 0.16
N VAL A 174 -3.94 -5.04 0.83
CA VAL A 174 -2.66 -5.47 1.40
C VAL A 174 -2.63 -5.09 2.86
N LYS A 175 -2.30 -6.05 3.71
CA LYS A 175 -2.04 -5.87 5.13
C LYS A 175 -0.58 -6.17 5.41
N SER A 176 0.12 -5.19 5.96
CA SER A 176 1.56 -5.27 6.17
C SER A 176 1.94 -4.74 7.57
N PRO A 177 2.72 -5.51 8.35
CA PRO A 177 3.28 -5.02 9.61
C PRO A 177 4.45 -4.08 9.30
N LEU A 178 4.26 -2.79 9.56
CA LEU A 178 5.30 -1.80 9.30
C LEU A 178 6.38 -1.83 10.39
N LYS A 179 7.64 -1.61 10.00
CA LYS A 179 8.75 -1.51 10.94
C LYS A 179 8.61 -0.20 11.73
N PRO A 180 8.45 -0.25 13.07
CA PRO A 180 8.31 0.96 13.83
C PRO A 180 9.66 1.68 13.93
N ALA A 181 9.63 3.01 13.82
CA ALA A 181 10.83 3.83 13.90
C ALA A 181 11.34 4.01 15.35
N ILE A 182 10.44 4.12 16.33
CA ILE A 182 10.78 4.50 17.72
C ILE A 182 9.98 3.70 18.78
N SER A 183 8.83 3.11 18.41
CA SER A 183 7.94 2.44 19.37
C SER A 183 8.02 0.91 19.28
N ASN A 184 7.84 0.20 20.40
CA ASN A 184 7.69 -1.27 20.39
C ASN A 184 6.30 -1.73 19.89
N ARG A 185 5.40 -0.82 19.52
CA ARG A 185 4.14 -1.17 18.87
C ARG A 185 4.40 -1.31 17.38
N THR A 186 3.99 -2.44 16.82
CA THR A 186 4.03 -2.72 15.38
C THR A 186 2.66 -2.31 14.83
N PRO A 187 2.52 -1.14 14.18
CA PRO A 187 1.26 -0.81 13.55
C PRO A 187 1.07 -1.70 12.32
N ASP A 188 -0.05 -2.43 12.29
CA ASP A 188 -0.54 -3.05 11.07
C ASP A 188 -1.07 -1.94 10.16
N ALA A 189 -0.54 -1.85 8.94
CA ALA A 189 -1.06 -0.95 7.92
C ALA A 189 -1.86 -1.75 6.89
N ASN A 190 -3.12 -1.34 6.72
CA ASN A 190 -4.05 -1.93 5.76
C ASN A 190 -4.28 -0.92 4.64
N ARG A 191 -3.89 -1.26 3.42
CA ARG A 191 -3.99 -0.38 2.25
C ARG A 191 -4.65 -1.12 1.11
N TRP A 192 -5.44 -0.41 0.32
CA TRP A 192 -6.13 -0.99 -0.81
C TRP A 192 -6.10 -0.03 -2.00
N ALA A 193 -6.21 -0.60 -3.19
CA ALA A 193 -6.31 0.15 -4.42
C ALA A 193 -7.19 -0.61 -5.41
N ALA A 194 -7.78 0.14 -6.33
CA ALA A 194 -8.55 -0.41 -7.42
C ALA A 194 -8.16 0.30 -8.73
N ALA A 195 -8.06 -0.46 -9.81
CA ALA A 195 -7.72 0.05 -11.12
C ALA A 195 -8.55 -0.67 -12.19
N THR A 196 -9.03 0.08 -13.18
CA THR A 196 -9.76 -0.46 -14.33
C THR A 196 -9.03 -0.12 -15.62
N ILE A 197 -9.23 -0.94 -16.65
CA ILE A 197 -8.81 -0.61 -18.00
C ILE A 197 -9.92 0.20 -18.68
N LYS A 198 -9.62 1.44 -19.08
CA LYS A 198 -10.57 2.23 -19.85
C LYS A 198 -10.64 1.76 -21.28
N THR A 199 -11.83 1.35 -21.69
CA THR A 199 -12.18 0.97 -23.06
C THR A 199 -12.82 2.14 -23.79
N ASN A 200 -12.10 3.25 -23.93
CA ASN A 200 -12.50 4.31 -24.85
C ASN A 200 -11.58 4.23 -26.07
N PHE A 201 -12.08 3.65 -27.16
CA PHE A 201 -11.51 3.77 -28.49
C PHE A 201 -12.39 4.70 -29.33
#